data_AF-A0A2T0AA08-F1
#
_entry.id   AF-A0A2T0AA08-F1
#
_cell.length_a   1.000
_cell.length_b   1.000
_cell.length_c   1.000
_cell.angle_alpha   90.00
_cell.angle_beta   90.00
_cell.angle_gamma   90.00
#
_symmetry.space_group_name_H-M   'P 1'
#
loop_
_entity.id
_entity.type
_entity.pdbx_description
1 polymer ?
#
loop_
_entity_poly.entity_id
_entity_poly.type
_entity_poly.pdbx_seq_one_letter_code
_entity_poly.pdbx_strand_id
1 'polypeptide(L)'
;MGIDVDCFVHPPPAALICPICTDIASSPLAVCDEAHILCASCYDNLLKSHRENGHKSKKYPRCPTCRGSTTEADESVLAERIIQSLSVKCGVHDYGCSWTGNYDDLFKHVKKCPLNAFPCHHSKLGCDASLRSHELAVHTVSCPVLQNTPAKLLSDLAAIVKRINCDSLAKHERKQHKTYEGYLQALRDACKRREEEQKEPYRA
;
A
#
# COMPACT_ATOMS: atom_id res chain seq x y z
N MET A 1 -2.16 -15.03 4.70
CA MET A 1 -1.77 -16.19 3.87
C MET A 1 -0.62 -16.92 4.55
N GLY A 2 -0.26 -18.13 4.10
CA GLY A 2 0.72 -19.00 4.77
C GLY A 2 2.18 -18.56 4.62
N ILE A 3 3.08 -19.39 5.16
CA ILE A 3 4.54 -19.21 5.09
C ILE A 3 5.05 -20.04 3.90
N ASP A 4 5.74 -19.38 2.98
CA ASP A 4 6.29 -19.98 1.76
C ASP A 4 7.16 -21.22 2.07
N VAL A 5 6.79 -22.35 1.46
CA VAL A 5 7.47 -23.64 1.61
C VAL A 5 8.91 -23.61 1.10
N ASP A 6 9.21 -22.74 0.13
CA ASP A 6 10.54 -22.64 -0.47
C ASP A 6 11.56 -21.97 0.47
N CYS A 7 11.10 -21.34 1.55
CA CYS A 7 11.96 -20.80 2.59
C CYS A 7 12.59 -21.90 3.48
N PHE A 8 12.12 -23.14 3.41
CA PHE A 8 12.56 -24.23 4.28
C PHE A 8 13.71 -25.02 3.65
N VAL A 9 14.68 -25.42 4.48
CA VAL A 9 15.85 -26.19 4.02
C VAL A 9 15.47 -27.62 3.65
N HIS A 10 14.49 -28.17 4.35
CA HIS A 10 13.94 -29.50 4.12
C HIS A 10 12.44 -29.40 3.85
N PRO A 11 11.87 -30.33 3.05
CA PRO A 11 10.43 -30.40 2.84
C PRO A 11 9.67 -30.43 4.18
N PRO A 12 8.75 -29.47 4.42
CA PRO A 12 7.98 -29.44 5.65
C PRO A 12 7.06 -30.66 5.77
N PRO A 13 6.73 -31.10 7.00
CA PRO A 13 5.72 -32.12 7.21
C PRO A 13 4.38 -31.75 6.56
N ALA A 14 3.80 -32.65 5.77
CA ALA A 14 2.54 -32.40 5.05
C ALA A 14 1.37 -32.01 5.98
N ALA A 15 1.38 -32.47 7.23
CA ALA A 15 0.37 -32.12 8.23
C ALA A 15 0.36 -30.63 8.62
N LEU A 16 1.44 -29.89 8.34
CA LEU A 16 1.55 -28.45 8.60
C LEU A 16 1.23 -27.59 7.37
N ILE A 17 1.07 -28.21 6.20
CA ILE A 17 0.75 -27.53 4.96
C ILE A 17 -0.75 -27.27 4.91
N CYS A 18 -1.12 -26.00 4.76
CA CYS A 18 -2.50 -25.58 4.66
C CYS A 18 -3.07 -25.99 3.27
N PRO A 19 -4.13 -26.81 3.20
CA PRO A 19 -4.72 -27.25 1.93
C PRO A 19 -5.40 -26.13 1.12
N ILE A 20 -5.59 -24.95 1.71
CA ILE A 20 -6.23 -23.80 1.03
C ILE A 20 -5.20 -22.97 0.26
N CYS A 21 -4.09 -22.61 0.89
CA CYS A 21 -3.05 -21.78 0.26
C CYS A 21 -1.81 -22.56 -0.17
N THR A 22 -1.76 -23.86 0.10
CA THR A 22 -0.65 -24.78 -0.24
C THR A 22 0.72 -24.44 0.37
N ASP A 23 0.74 -23.46 1.27
CA ASP A 23 1.90 -23.04 2.06
C ASP A 23 1.85 -23.63 3.48
N ILE A 24 2.94 -23.50 4.26
CA ILE A 24 2.89 -23.83 5.69
C ILE A 24 1.91 -22.91 6.41
N ALA A 25 1.12 -23.48 7.32
CA ALA A 25 0.11 -22.72 8.04
C ALA A 25 0.69 -21.59 8.90
N SER A 26 0.43 -20.33 8.52
CA SER A 26 0.70 -19.16 9.37
C SER A 26 -0.39 -19.01 10.41
N SER A 27 -0.02 -18.87 11.68
CA SER A 27 -0.96 -18.85 12.83
C SER A 27 -1.90 -20.06 12.75
N PRO A 28 -1.36 -21.29 12.93
CA PRO A 28 -2.03 -22.53 12.62
C PRO A 28 -3.23 -22.76 13.55
N LEU A 29 -4.38 -23.05 12.95
CA LEU A 29 -5.61 -23.44 13.66
C LEU A 29 -5.91 -24.92 13.42
N ALA A 30 -6.28 -25.64 14.48
CA ALA A 30 -6.90 -26.96 14.38
C ALA A 30 -8.40 -26.79 14.13
N VAL A 31 -8.91 -27.33 13.01
CA VAL A 31 -10.27 -26.99 12.55
C VAL A 31 -11.30 -28.13 12.67
N CYS A 32 -10.90 -29.31 13.15
CA CYS A 32 -11.77 -30.46 13.34
C CYS A 32 -11.18 -31.42 14.38
N ASP A 33 -11.94 -32.46 14.76
CA ASP A 33 -11.53 -33.47 15.76
C ASP A 33 -10.22 -34.20 15.41
N GLU A 34 -9.94 -34.40 14.12
CA GLU A 34 -8.68 -34.97 13.63
C GLU A 34 -7.51 -33.96 13.64
N ALA A 35 -7.71 -32.76 14.19
CA ALA A 35 -6.72 -31.68 14.32
C ALA A 35 -6.04 -31.27 13.00
N HIS A 36 -6.74 -31.30 11.86
CA HIS A 36 -6.21 -30.77 10.60
C HIS A 36 -5.94 -29.27 10.71
N ILE A 37 -4.79 -28.85 10.17
CA ILE A 37 -4.28 -27.49 10.34
C ILE A 37 -4.60 -26.61 9.13
N LEU A 38 -5.15 -25.42 9.38
CA LEU A 38 -5.30 -24.33 8.40
C LEU A 38 -4.57 -23.08 8.90
N CYS A 39 -4.25 -22.13 8.00
CA CYS A 39 -3.93 -20.78 8.42
C CYS A 39 -5.15 -20.10 9.05
N ALA A 40 -4.98 -19.30 10.10
CA ALA A 40 -6.06 -18.48 10.66
C ALA A 40 -6.81 -17.67 9.59
N SER A 41 -6.06 -16.92 8.77
CA SER A 41 -6.64 -16.14 7.67
C SER A 41 -7.39 -16.96 6.62
N CYS A 42 -6.94 -18.19 6.34
CA CYS A 42 -7.62 -19.07 5.38
C CYS A 42 -8.92 -19.62 5.98
N TYR A 43 -8.91 -19.97 7.26
CA TYR A 43 -10.11 -20.40 7.97
C TYR A 43 -11.16 -19.28 8.07
N ASP A 44 -10.74 -18.04 8.35
CA ASP A 44 -11.64 -16.88 8.39
C ASP A 44 -12.33 -16.64 7.04
N ASN A 45 -11.58 -16.72 5.95
CA ASN A 45 -12.13 -16.58 4.61
C ASN A 45 -13.09 -17.73 4.28
N LEU A 46 -12.77 -18.96 4.67
CA LEU A 46 -13.65 -20.11 4.53
C LEU A 46 -14.97 -19.92 5.29
N LEU A 47 -14.92 -19.41 6.52
CA LEU A 47 -16.11 -19.08 7.32
C LEU A 47 -16.97 -18.00 6.66
N LYS A 48 -16.35 -16.93 6.14
CA LYS A 48 -17.06 -15.86 5.43
C LYS A 48 -17.79 -16.39 4.20
N SER A 49 -17.09 -17.11 3.32
CA SER A 49 -17.70 -17.70 2.13
C SER A 49 -18.80 -18.71 2.47
N HIS A 50 -18.66 -19.49 3.54
CA HIS A 50 -19.71 -20.41 3.99
C HIS A 50 -21.00 -19.67 4.39
N ARG A 51 -20.88 -18.54 5.09
CA ARG A 51 -22.02 -17.72 5.51
C ARG A 51 -22.70 -17.02 4.33
N GLU A 52 -21.92 -16.52 3.39
CA GLU A 52 -22.41 -15.82 2.19
C GLU A 52 -23.18 -16.75 1.25
N ASN A 53 -22.76 -18.02 1.12
CA ASN A 53 -23.40 -19.03 0.26
C ASN A 53 -24.73 -19.60 0.80
N GLY A 54 -25.38 -18.91 1.75
CA GLY A 54 -26.74 -19.26 2.18
C GLY A 54 -26.84 -20.50 3.07
N HIS A 55 -25.73 -21.08 3.54
CA HIS A 55 -25.70 -22.21 4.48
C HIS A 55 -26.06 -21.81 5.92
N LYS A 56 -27.18 -21.09 6.11
CA LYS A 56 -27.63 -20.58 7.42
C LYS A 56 -27.91 -21.68 8.44
N SER A 57 -28.18 -22.90 7.99
CA SER A 57 -28.50 -24.06 8.85
C SER A 57 -27.27 -24.71 9.49
N LYS A 58 -26.05 -24.47 8.98
CA LYS A 58 -24.81 -25.00 9.57
C LYS A 58 -23.94 -23.86 10.06
N LYS A 59 -23.49 -23.95 11.32
CA LYS A 59 -22.66 -22.90 11.93
C LYS A 59 -21.26 -22.83 11.32
N TYR A 60 -20.72 -23.98 10.87
CA TYR A 60 -19.35 -24.11 10.39
C TYR A 60 -19.26 -24.91 9.07
N PRO A 61 -18.25 -24.65 8.22
CA PRO A 61 -18.01 -25.38 6.97
C PRO A 61 -17.57 -26.83 7.20
N ARG A 62 -17.34 -27.60 6.13
CA ARG A 62 -16.65 -28.89 6.24
C ARG A 62 -15.14 -28.70 6.19
N CYS A 63 -14.41 -29.59 6.85
CA CYS A 63 -12.95 -29.57 6.87
C CYS A 63 -12.42 -29.74 5.44
N PRO A 64 -11.58 -28.83 4.92
CA PRO A 64 -11.02 -28.96 3.58
C PRO A 64 -10.18 -30.23 3.36
N THR A 65 -9.58 -30.77 4.42
CA THR A 65 -8.71 -31.95 4.35
C THR A 65 -9.48 -33.27 4.37
N CYS A 66 -10.32 -33.49 5.40
CA CYS A 66 -11.01 -34.77 5.60
C CYS A 66 -12.51 -34.74 5.28
N ARG A 67 -13.08 -33.57 4.95
CA ARG A 67 -14.52 -33.34 4.73
C ARG A 67 -15.41 -33.63 5.95
N GLY A 68 -14.80 -33.86 7.12
CA GLY A 68 -15.49 -33.98 8.41
C GLY A 68 -16.16 -32.67 8.83
N SER A 69 -16.96 -32.74 9.90
CA SER A 69 -17.53 -31.55 10.53
C SER A 69 -16.41 -30.71 11.14
N THR A 70 -16.41 -29.41 10.87
CA THR A 70 -15.54 -28.49 11.62
C THR A 70 -16.23 -28.05 12.89
N THR A 71 -15.41 -27.74 13.89
CA THR A 71 -15.83 -27.16 15.17
C THR A 71 -15.47 -25.68 15.21
N GLU A 72 -15.64 -25.05 16.36
CA GLU A 72 -14.86 -23.85 16.63
C GLU A 72 -13.37 -24.20 16.50
N ALA A 73 -12.63 -23.38 15.76
CA ALA A 73 -11.23 -23.66 15.48
C ALA A 73 -10.37 -23.08 16.60
N ASP A 74 -9.45 -23.90 17.10
CA ASP A 74 -8.56 -23.54 18.19
C ASP A 74 -7.15 -23.30 17.65
N GLU A 75 -6.42 -22.36 18.27
CA GLU A 75 -5.01 -22.16 17.99
C GLU A 75 -4.20 -23.41 18.34
N SER A 76 -3.45 -23.93 17.38
CA SER A 76 -2.62 -25.11 17.58
C SER A 76 -1.23 -24.70 18.05
N VAL A 77 -1.08 -24.56 19.38
CA VAL A 77 0.22 -24.25 20.01
C VAL A 77 1.29 -25.28 19.64
N LEU A 78 0.92 -26.55 19.48
CA LEU A 78 1.86 -27.60 19.08
C LEU A 78 2.33 -27.40 17.63
N ALA A 79 1.41 -27.13 16.69
CA ALA A 79 1.80 -26.87 15.31
C ALA A 79 2.69 -25.63 15.20
N GLU A 80 2.36 -24.56 15.92
CA GLU A 80 3.16 -23.33 15.97
C GLU A 80 4.59 -23.62 16.46
N ARG A 81 4.75 -24.37 17.56
CA ARG A 81 6.07 -24.76 18.08
C ARG A 81 6.88 -25.60 17.09
N ILE A 82 6.24 -26.56 16.42
CA ILE A 82 6.91 -27.38 15.41
C ILE A 82 7.38 -26.49 14.27
N ILE A 83 6.52 -25.62 13.72
CA ILE A 83 6.85 -24.67 12.65
C ILE A 83 8.03 -23.79 13.06
N GLN A 84 8.02 -23.23 14.27
CA GLN A 84 9.10 -22.41 14.81
C GLN A 84 10.44 -23.15 14.88
N SER A 85 10.44 -24.46 15.09
CA SER A 85 11.65 -25.29 15.14
C SER A 85 12.18 -25.73 13.77
N LEU A 86 11.41 -25.55 12.69
CA LEU A 86 11.83 -26.00 11.36
C LEU A 86 13.00 -25.14 10.86
N SER A 87 13.94 -25.79 10.17
CA SER A 87 15.10 -25.11 9.60
C SER A 87 14.74 -24.37 8.31
N VAL A 88 15.05 -23.08 8.28
CA VAL A 88 14.82 -22.17 7.17
C VAL A 88 16.10 -21.51 6.69
N LYS A 89 16.08 -21.05 5.44
CA LYS A 89 17.12 -20.21 4.84
C LYS A 89 16.65 -18.75 4.79
N CYS A 90 17.60 -17.83 4.73
CA CYS A 90 17.28 -16.42 4.55
C CYS A 90 16.57 -16.17 3.21
N GLY A 91 15.63 -15.22 3.16
CA GLY A 91 14.93 -14.86 1.91
C GLY A 91 15.86 -14.31 0.81
N VAL A 92 17.06 -13.82 1.18
CA VAL A 92 18.11 -13.41 0.24
C VAL A 92 19.22 -14.45 0.10
N HIS A 93 18.92 -15.73 0.36
CA HIS A 93 19.87 -16.84 0.24
C HIS A 93 20.48 -16.93 -1.17
N ASP A 94 19.64 -16.81 -2.20
CA ASP A 94 20.08 -16.88 -3.61
C ASP A 94 20.96 -15.69 -4.02
N TYR A 95 20.98 -14.61 -3.23
CA TYR A 95 21.85 -13.45 -3.40
C TYR A 95 23.13 -13.54 -2.55
N GLY A 96 23.41 -14.70 -1.94
CA GLY A 96 24.66 -15.00 -1.24
C GLY A 96 24.54 -15.06 0.29
N CYS A 97 23.34 -14.96 0.87
CA CYS A 97 23.20 -15.12 2.32
C CYS A 97 23.20 -16.61 2.70
N SER A 98 24.30 -17.11 3.24
CA SER A 98 24.43 -18.51 3.65
C SER A 98 23.79 -18.82 5.02
N TRP A 99 22.97 -17.92 5.57
CA TRP A 99 22.37 -18.16 6.88
C TRP A 99 21.22 -19.17 6.79
N THR A 100 21.30 -20.16 7.66
CA THR A 100 20.23 -21.12 7.94
C THR A 100 20.05 -21.24 9.45
N GLY A 101 18.81 -21.41 9.91
CA GLY A 101 18.50 -21.56 11.33
C GLY A 101 17.04 -21.92 11.54
N ASN A 102 16.58 -21.90 12.79
CA ASN A 102 15.17 -22.16 13.09
C ASN A 102 14.30 -20.99 12.62
N TYR A 103 13.04 -21.28 12.27
CA TYR A 103 12.10 -20.24 11.85
C TYR A 103 11.91 -19.13 12.90
N ASP A 104 11.93 -19.44 14.20
CA ASP A 104 11.88 -18.43 15.28
C ASP A 104 13.08 -17.45 15.26
N ASP A 105 14.24 -17.90 14.76
CA ASP A 105 15.44 -17.07 14.67
C ASP A 105 15.52 -16.26 13.37
N LEU A 106 14.68 -16.58 12.38
CA LEU A 106 14.68 -15.91 11.07
C LEU A 106 14.48 -14.41 11.20
N PHE A 107 13.54 -13.96 12.04
CA PHE A 107 13.28 -12.54 12.23
C PHE A 107 14.47 -11.81 12.88
N LYS A 108 15.15 -12.46 13.82
CA LYS A 108 16.36 -11.92 14.47
C LYS A 108 17.50 -11.80 13.45
N HIS A 109 17.62 -12.78 12.56
CA HIS A 109 18.58 -12.77 11.46
C HIS A 109 18.27 -11.68 10.43
N VAL A 110 17.04 -11.63 9.88
CA VAL A 110 16.66 -10.70 8.80
C VAL A 110 16.97 -9.27 9.19
N LYS A 111 16.76 -8.87 10.45
CA LYS A 111 17.10 -7.54 11.00
C LYS A 111 18.59 -7.18 10.97
N LYS A 112 19.46 -8.18 10.96
CA LYS A 112 20.93 -8.02 11.01
C LYS A 112 21.61 -8.52 9.74
N CYS A 113 20.85 -9.07 8.80
CA CYS A 113 21.39 -9.66 7.58
C CYS A 113 22.08 -8.56 6.76
N PRO A 114 23.40 -8.68 6.49
CA PRO A 114 24.15 -7.67 5.74
C PRO A 114 23.68 -7.48 4.30
N LEU A 115 23.07 -8.54 3.73
CA LEU A 115 22.58 -8.59 2.36
C LEU A 115 21.10 -8.22 2.24
N ASN A 116 20.37 -8.18 3.37
CA ASN A 116 18.98 -7.77 3.35
C ASN A 116 18.87 -6.26 3.09
N ALA A 117 17.90 -5.88 2.26
CA ALA A 117 17.61 -4.48 1.98
C ALA A 117 16.60 -3.95 2.99
N PHE A 118 16.82 -2.73 3.44
CA PHE A 118 15.95 -2.03 4.38
C PHE A 118 15.59 -0.66 3.82
N PRO A 119 14.34 -0.21 4.02
CA PRO A 119 13.94 1.13 3.65
C PRO A 119 14.71 2.17 4.47
N CYS A 120 15.00 3.31 3.86
CA CYS A 120 15.57 4.46 4.53
C CYS A 120 14.74 4.86 5.78
N HIS A 121 15.41 5.21 6.89
CA HIS A 121 14.74 5.74 8.07
C HIS A 121 13.88 6.99 7.78
N HIS A 122 14.26 7.74 6.75
CA HIS A 122 13.54 8.92 6.26
C HIS A 122 12.51 8.60 5.16
N SER A 123 12.09 7.34 5.01
CA SER A 123 11.05 6.97 4.04
C SER A 123 9.73 7.72 4.28
N LYS A 124 9.39 7.99 5.56
CA LYS A 124 8.24 8.84 5.91
C LYS A 124 8.36 10.31 5.48
N LEU A 125 9.59 10.78 5.21
CA LEU A 125 9.87 12.12 4.69
C LEU A 125 9.98 12.12 3.16
N GLY A 126 9.70 11.00 2.49
CA GLY A 126 9.72 10.85 1.03
C GLY A 126 11.02 10.27 0.47
N CYS A 127 11.85 9.61 1.27
CA CYS A 127 13.01 8.88 0.74
C CYS A 127 12.63 7.46 0.32
N ASP A 128 12.61 7.19 -0.98
CA ASP A 128 12.25 5.86 -1.53
C ASP A 128 13.44 4.88 -1.59
N ALA A 129 14.59 5.24 -1.02
CA ALA A 129 15.76 4.38 -1.02
C ALA A 129 15.54 3.13 -0.15
N SER A 130 15.76 1.95 -0.75
CA SER A 130 15.86 0.67 -0.05
C SER A 130 17.25 0.09 -0.32
N LEU A 131 18.03 -0.10 0.73
CA LEU A 131 19.48 -0.30 0.64
C LEU A 131 19.92 -1.42 1.57
N ARG A 132 21.04 -2.08 1.25
CA ARG A 132 21.63 -3.09 2.14
C ARG A 132 22.06 -2.46 3.45
N SER A 133 22.13 -3.26 4.52
CA SER A 133 22.43 -2.75 5.88
C SER A 133 23.65 -1.81 5.94
N HIS A 134 24.74 -2.14 5.24
CA HIS A 134 25.95 -1.30 5.21
C HIS A 134 25.79 -0.01 4.40
N GLU A 135 25.07 -0.06 3.28
CA GLU A 135 24.77 1.10 2.44
C GLU A 135 23.78 2.04 3.13
N LEU A 136 22.83 1.49 3.89
CA LEU A 136 21.86 2.24 4.67
C LEU A 136 22.54 3.12 5.73
N ALA A 137 23.59 2.61 6.40
CA ALA A 137 24.33 3.39 7.38
C ALA A 137 24.97 4.64 6.77
N VAL A 138 25.57 4.50 5.58
CA VAL A 138 26.16 5.61 4.82
C VAL A 138 25.07 6.55 4.30
N HIS A 139 23.99 6.00 3.73
CA HIS A 139 22.87 6.77 3.21
C HIS A 139 22.16 7.56 4.30
N THR A 140 22.06 7.06 5.53
CA THR A 140 21.34 7.75 6.61
C THR A 140 21.97 9.12 6.92
N VAL A 141 23.30 9.22 6.88
CA VAL A 141 24.04 10.47 7.10
C VAL A 141 24.02 11.38 5.86
N SER A 142 23.96 10.79 4.67
CA SER A 142 24.00 11.49 3.38
C SER A 142 22.63 11.56 2.68
N CYS A 143 21.56 11.33 3.42
CA CYS A 143 20.22 11.16 2.86
C CYS A 143 19.79 12.44 2.14
N PRO A 144 19.51 12.42 0.82
CA PRO A 144 19.18 13.62 0.06
C PRO A 144 17.98 14.39 0.62
N VAL A 145 17.03 13.68 1.25
CA VAL A 145 15.85 14.27 1.89
C VAL A 145 16.24 15.13 3.09
N LEU A 146 17.29 14.75 3.85
CA LEU A 146 17.83 15.55 4.93
C LEU A 146 18.77 16.66 4.45
N GLN A 147 19.34 16.52 3.24
CA GLN A 147 20.15 17.57 2.63
C GLN A 147 19.31 18.71 2.02
N ASN A 148 17.99 18.66 2.13
CA ASN A 148 17.14 19.82 1.87
C ASN A 148 17.42 20.87 2.96
N THR A 149 18.33 21.80 2.66
CA THR A 149 18.63 22.91 3.54
C THR A 149 17.40 23.81 3.70
N PRO A 150 17.26 24.54 4.83
CA PRO A 150 16.23 25.56 4.99
C PRO A 150 16.19 26.55 3.82
N ALA A 151 17.34 26.84 3.21
CA ALA A 151 17.45 27.68 2.02
C ALA A 151 16.72 27.11 0.79
N LYS A 152 16.79 25.79 0.57
CA LYS A 152 16.13 25.14 -0.56
C LYS A 152 14.62 25.10 -0.37
N LEU A 153 14.16 24.80 0.85
CA LEU A 153 12.74 24.87 1.22
C LEU A 153 12.18 26.29 1.08
N LEU A 154 12.94 27.31 1.51
CA LEU A 154 12.54 28.71 1.34
C LEU A 154 12.49 29.12 -0.12
N SER A 155 13.43 28.65 -0.96
CA SER A 155 13.42 28.89 -2.39
C SER A 155 12.20 28.25 -3.07
N ASP A 156 11.88 27.00 -2.73
CA ASP A 156 10.72 26.29 -3.26
C ASP A 156 9.41 26.97 -2.84
N LEU A 157 9.29 27.38 -1.57
CA LEU A 157 8.15 28.16 -1.09
C LEU A 157 8.04 29.52 -1.78
N ALA A 158 9.15 30.23 -1.98
CA ALA A 158 9.16 31.50 -2.69
C ALA A 158 8.70 31.35 -4.15
N ALA A 159 9.11 30.27 -4.84
CA ALA A 159 8.67 29.96 -6.19
C ALA A 159 7.16 29.68 -6.25
N ILE A 160 6.62 28.95 -5.27
CA ILE A 160 5.17 28.69 -5.16
C ILE A 160 4.41 30.00 -4.93
N VAL A 161 4.83 30.83 -3.99
CA VAL A 161 4.20 32.14 -3.70
C VAL A 161 4.21 33.04 -4.94
N LYS A 162 5.33 33.09 -5.67
CA LYS A 162 5.45 33.88 -6.91
C LYS A 162 4.43 33.42 -7.96
N ARG A 163 4.26 32.12 -8.16
CA ARG A 163 3.28 31.56 -9.11
C ARG A 163 1.85 31.92 -8.74
N ILE A 164 1.48 31.75 -7.46
CA ILE A 164 0.15 32.13 -6.97
C ILE A 164 -0.11 33.62 -7.20
N ASN A 165 0.88 34.47 -6.92
CA ASN A 165 0.74 35.91 -7.08
C ASN A 165 0.60 36.31 -8.57
N CYS A 166 1.43 35.76 -9.47
CA CYS A 166 1.33 36.01 -10.91
C CYS A 166 0.00 35.52 -11.49
N ASP A 167 -0.45 34.32 -11.13
CA ASP A 167 -1.71 33.76 -11.63
C ASP A 167 -2.93 34.52 -11.11
N SER A 168 -2.88 35.00 -9.86
CA SER A 168 -3.96 35.79 -9.27
C SER A 168 -4.04 37.19 -9.89
N LEU A 169 -2.88 37.85 -10.10
CA LEU A 169 -2.82 39.15 -10.75
C LEU A 169 -3.28 39.07 -12.21
N ALA A 170 -2.80 38.08 -12.97
CA ALA A 170 -3.17 37.89 -14.36
C ALA A 170 -4.67 37.56 -14.53
N LYS A 171 -5.26 36.80 -13.60
CA LYS A 171 -6.71 36.56 -13.57
C LYS A 171 -7.50 37.83 -13.27
N HIS A 172 -7.03 38.66 -12.33
CA HIS A 172 -7.66 39.93 -11.99
C HIS A 172 -7.63 40.91 -13.17
N GLU A 173 -6.47 41.09 -13.80
CA GLU A 173 -6.30 41.98 -14.96
C GLU A 173 -7.15 41.53 -16.17
N ARG A 174 -7.19 40.23 -16.47
CA ARG A 174 -8.05 39.68 -17.54
C ARG A 174 -9.53 39.92 -17.27
N LYS A 175 -9.95 39.81 -16.01
CA LYS A 175 -11.35 40.09 -15.61
C LYS A 175 -11.68 41.57 -15.79
N GLN A 176 -10.78 42.46 -15.38
CA GLN A 176 -10.93 43.92 -15.53
C GLN A 176 -10.95 44.36 -17.01
N HIS A 177 -10.10 43.77 -17.85
CA HIS A 177 -10.08 44.04 -19.29
C HIS A 177 -11.39 43.62 -19.96
N LYS A 178 -11.90 42.42 -19.66
CA LYS A 178 -13.19 41.94 -20.19
C LYS A 178 -14.36 42.84 -19.79
N THR A 179 -14.39 43.32 -18.55
CA THR A 179 -15.44 44.25 -18.11
C THR A 179 -15.37 45.58 -18.85
N TYR A 180 -14.16 46.09 -19.10
CA TYR A 180 -13.97 47.34 -19.83
C TYR A 180 -14.32 47.21 -21.32
N GLU A 181 -13.91 46.11 -21.97
CA GLU A 181 -14.31 45.80 -23.34
C GLU A 181 -15.83 45.66 -23.49
N GLY A 182 -16.48 44.99 -22.53
CA GLY A 182 -17.94 44.88 -22.50
C GLY A 182 -18.62 46.24 -22.40
N TYR A 183 -18.09 47.14 -21.56
CA TYR A 183 -18.59 48.51 -21.45
C TYR A 183 -18.43 49.30 -22.75
N LEU A 184 -17.25 49.24 -23.38
CA LEU A 184 -16.99 49.90 -24.67
C LEU A 184 -17.87 49.34 -25.80
N GLN A 185 -18.17 48.04 -25.79
CA GLN A 185 -19.08 47.44 -26.75
C GLN A 185 -20.52 47.92 -26.55
N ALA A 186 -20.99 47.96 -25.29
CA ALA A 186 -22.32 48.46 -24.97
C ALA A 186 -22.52 49.92 -25.38
N LEU A 187 -21.48 50.76 -25.22
CA LEU A 187 -21.49 52.14 -25.71
C LEU A 187 -21.58 52.21 -27.24
N ARG A 188 -20.79 51.39 -27.96
CA ARG A 188 -20.86 51.31 -29.43
C ARG A 188 -22.24 50.89 -29.91
N ASP A 189 -22.82 49.87 -29.29
CA ASP A 189 -24.16 49.39 -29.64
C ASP A 189 -25.23 50.46 -29.34
N ALA A 190 -25.08 51.22 -28.25
CA ALA A 190 -25.97 52.33 -27.93
C ALA A 190 -25.87 53.49 -28.94
N CYS A 191 -24.65 53.86 -29.36
CA CYS A 191 -24.45 54.84 -30.43
C CYS A 191 -25.11 54.38 -31.73
N LYS A 192 -24.92 53.11 -32.12
CA LYS A 192 -25.51 52.54 -33.33
C LYS A 192 -27.04 52.55 -33.31
N ARG A 193 -27.67 52.18 -32.18
CA ARG A 193 -29.14 52.25 -32.02
C ARG A 193 -29.65 53.68 -32.20
N ARG A 194 -28.97 54.68 -31.63
CA ARG A 194 -29.36 56.10 -31.78
C ARG A 194 -29.24 56.58 -33.23
N GLU A 195 -28.24 56.11 -33.97
CA GLU A 195 -28.10 56.41 -35.40
C GLU A 195 -29.18 55.73 -36.26
N GLU A 196 -29.61 54.52 -35.89
CA GLU A 196 -30.72 53.80 -36.55
C GLU A 196 -32.07 54.47 -36.26
N GLU A 197 -32.33 54.88 -35.02
CA GLU A 197 -33.51 55.65 -34.62
C GLU A 197 -33.61 57.02 -35.33
N GLN A 198 -32.47 57.66 -35.63
CA GLN A 198 -32.42 58.92 -36.40
C GLN A 198 -32.63 58.72 -37.91
N LYS A 199 -32.52 57.49 -38.42
CA LYS A 199 -32.71 57.16 -39.84
C LYS A 199 -34.14 56.72 -40.20
N GLU A 200 -35.05 56.62 -39.23
CA GLU A 200 -36.50 56.43 -39.48
C GLU A 200 -37.32 57.74 -39.38
N PRO A 201 -37.22 58.70 -40.33
CA PRO A 201 -38.23 59.74 -40.44
C PRO A 201 -39.26 59.52 -41.56
N TYR A 202 -39.30 58.38 -42.28
CA TYR A 202 -40.33 58.19 -43.31
C TYR A 202 -40.53 56.72 -43.74
N ARG A 203 -41.47 56.02 -43.11
CA ARG A 203 -42.25 54.98 -43.79
C ARG A 203 -43.64 54.88 -43.16
N ALA A 204 -44.56 55.50 -43.90
CA ALA A 204 -46.03 55.47 -43.89
C ALA A 204 -46.75 54.57 -42.88
#